data_AF-A0A378SLS3-F1
#
_entry.id   AF-A0A378SLS3-F1
#
_cell.length_a   1.000
_cell.length_b   1.000
_cell.length_c   1.000
_cell.angle_alpha   90.00
_cell.angle_beta   90.00
_cell.angle_gamma   90.00
#
_symmetry.space_group_name_H-M   'P 1'
#
loop_
_entity.id
_entity.type
_entity.pdbx_description
1 polymer ?
#
loop_
_entity_poly.entity_id
_entity_poly.type
_entity_poly.pdbx_seq_one_letter_code
_entity_poly.pdbx_strand_id
1 'polypeptide(L)'
;MGRFSIYVNNLWQTGPMPKALPVMDISDPVCCSPVAAGPIGDDAALEIALRLKALADPARVKLVSLLFSSPDEELCSGDLAVAVGLSESTVSHHLSHLRRAGLVESARRGMNVYHRPRRESLVALCTVLDPNCCR
;
A
#
# COMPACT_ATOMS: atom_id res chain seq x y z
N MET A 1 -35.15 11.66 -37.18
CA MET A 1 -34.27 10.58 -36.67
C MET A 1 -32.91 11.20 -36.38
N GLY A 2 -32.40 11.38 -35.18
CA GLY A 2 -32.56 10.67 -33.91
C GLY A 2 -31.14 10.53 -33.34
N ARG A 3 -30.56 11.64 -32.89
CA ARG A 3 -29.16 11.78 -32.44
C ARG A 3 -29.08 11.29 -30.98
N PHE A 4 -28.48 10.13 -30.75
CA PHE A 4 -28.16 9.65 -29.40
C PHE A 4 -27.05 10.53 -28.81
N SER A 5 -27.43 11.43 -27.92
CA SER A 5 -26.54 12.21 -27.06
C SER A 5 -26.69 11.65 -25.64
N ILE A 6 -25.85 10.69 -25.26
CA ILE A 6 -25.71 10.30 -23.86
C ILE A 6 -24.56 11.12 -23.25
N TYR A 7 -24.95 11.98 -22.31
CA TYR A 7 -24.09 12.80 -21.47
C TYR A 7 -23.01 11.93 -20.79
N VAL A 8 -21.75 12.14 -21.15
CA VAL A 8 -20.61 11.78 -20.29
C VAL A 8 -20.28 13.04 -19.51
N ASN A 9 -20.94 13.25 -18.37
CA ASN A 9 -20.74 14.46 -17.58
C ASN A 9 -19.50 14.28 -16.69
N ASN A 10 -18.52 15.17 -16.90
CA ASN A 10 -17.22 15.25 -16.24
C ASN A 10 -17.33 15.51 -14.73
N LEU A 11 -17.53 14.47 -13.93
CA LEU A 11 -17.55 14.59 -12.46
C LEU A 11 -16.17 14.37 -11.79
N TRP A 12 -15.10 14.93 -12.37
CA TRP A 12 -13.73 14.84 -11.80
C TRP A 12 -13.03 16.20 -11.63
N GLN A 13 -13.75 17.34 -11.64
CA GLN A 13 -13.07 18.65 -11.76
C GLN A 13 -13.36 19.74 -10.71
N THR A 14 -14.06 19.50 -9.60
CA THR A 14 -14.29 20.57 -8.60
C THR A 14 -14.27 20.10 -7.14
N GLY A 15 -13.25 19.33 -6.75
CA GLY A 15 -12.92 19.13 -5.33
C GLY A 15 -11.42 19.32 -5.14
N PRO A 16 -10.95 19.98 -4.05
CA PRO A 16 -9.53 19.97 -3.75
C PRO A 16 -9.10 18.51 -3.56
N MET A 17 -8.21 18.02 -4.42
CA MET A 17 -7.50 16.78 -4.14
C MET A 17 -6.86 16.95 -2.75
N PRO A 18 -7.10 16.06 -1.78
CA PRO A 18 -6.48 16.19 -0.47
C PRO A 18 -4.97 16.25 -0.64
N LYS A 19 -4.39 17.41 -0.30
CA LYS A 19 -3.00 17.81 -0.58
C LYS A 19 -1.96 16.94 0.14
N ALA A 20 -2.39 16.14 1.08
CA ALA A 20 -1.67 14.98 1.54
C ALA A 20 -2.73 14.02 2.04
N LEU A 21 -2.54 12.75 1.73
CA LEU A 21 -3.29 11.71 2.40
C LEU A 21 -2.85 11.69 3.87
N PRO A 22 -3.79 11.50 4.82
CA PRO A 22 -3.46 11.55 6.24
C PRO A 22 -2.35 10.56 6.57
N VAL A 23 -1.42 10.99 7.42
CA VAL A 23 -0.38 10.12 7.97
C VAL A 23 -1.06 9.22 8.98
N MET A 24 -1.37 7.99 8.61
CA MET A 24 -1.88 7.01 9.55
C MET A 24 -0.72 6.34 10.29
N ASP A 25 -0.89 6.12 11.58
CA ASP A 25 -0.20 5.07 12.31
C ASP A 25 -1.02 3.79 12.12
N ILE A 26 -0.52 2.91 11.24
CA ILE A 26 -1.19 1.66 10.83
C ILE A 26 -0.47 0.47 11.48
N SER A 27 -0.10 0.59 12.75
CA SER A 27 0.52 -0.52 13.47
C SER A 27 -0.46 -1.69 13.67
N ASP A 28 -1.77 -1.45 13.57
CA ASP A 28 -2.82 -2.46 13.72
C ASP A 28 -3.26 -3.12 12.38
N PRO A 29 -3.58 -4.43 12.38
CA PRO A 29 -4.07 -5.14 11.21
C PRO A 29 -5.40 -4.55 10.71
N VAL A 30 -5.65 -4.67 9.39
CA VAL A 30 -6.89 -4.18 8.77
C VAL A 30 -8.10 -4.86 9.45
N CYS A 31 -8.90 -4.08 10.17
CA CYS A 31 -10.06 -4.56 10.92
C CYS A 31 -11.39 -4.43 10.13
N CYS A 32 -11.32 -4.03 8.86
CA CYS A 32 -12.51 -3.79 8.05
C CYS A 32 -13.20 -5.09 7.62
N SER A 33 -14.53 -5.04 7.48
CA SER A 33 -15.28 -6.08 6.77
C SER A 33 -14.87 -6.14 5.29
N PRO A 34 -14.98 -7.30 4.63
CA PRO A 34 -14.71 -7.42 3.20
C PRO A 34 -15.54 -6.44 2.38
N VAL A 35 -14.97 -5.93 1.28
CA VAL A 35 -15.64 -4.96 0.39
C VAL A 35 -16.93 -5.52 -0.23
N ALA A 36 -17.10 -6.84 -0.25
CA ALA A 36 -18.30 -7.52 -0.75
C ALA A 36 -19.42 -7.67 0.31
N ALA A 37 -19.17 -7.37 1.59
CA ALA A 37 -20.11 -7.59 2.68
C ALA A 37 -21.26 -6.54 2.74
N GLY A 38 -21.16 -5.43 2.01
CA GLY A 38 -22.15 -4.35 1.99
C GLY A 38 -21.50 -2.98 1.78
N PRO A 39 -22.28 -1.88 1.90
CA PRO A 39 -21.74 -0.52 1.78
C PRO A 39 -20.64 -0.25 2.82
N ILE A 40 -19.50 0.26 2.37
CA ILE A 40 -18.37 0.63 3.21
C ILE A 40 -18.44 2.11 3.60
N GLY A 41 -18.03 2.44 4.83
CA GLY A 41 -17.90 3.83 5.28
C GLY A 41 -16.66 4.52 4.70
N ASP A 42 -16.70 5.85 4.63
CA ASP A 42 -15.64 6.67 4.02
C ASP A 42 -14.25 6.46 4.65
N ASP A 43 -14.18 6.30 5.98
CA ASP A 43 -12.91 6.08 6.69
C ASP A 43 -12.27 4.74 6.31
N ALA A 44 -13.05 3.66 6.28
CA ALA A 44 -12.58 2.34 5.87
C ALA A 44 -12.20 2.31 4.39
N ALA A 45 -12.95 3.00 3.52
CA ALA A 45 -12.59 3.16 2.12
C ALA A 45 -11.26 3.91 1.94
N LEU A 46 -11.06 4.99 2.69
CA LEU A 46 -9.81 5.75 2.70
C LEU A 46 -8.65 4.85 3.15
N GLU A 47 -8.80 4.16 4.27
CA GLU A 47 -7.82 3.23 4.80
C GLU A 47 -7.34 2.17 3.80
N ILE A 48 -8.27 1.56 3.07
CA ILE A 48 -7.96 0.59 2.01
C ILE A 48 -7.22 1.28 0.86
N ALA A 49 -7.72 2.42 0.40
CA ALA A 49 -7.14 3.18 -0.70
C ALA A 49 -5.69 3.63 -0.40
N LEU A 50 -5.38 3.98 0.84
CA LEU A 50 -4.02 4.36 1.25
C LEU A 50 -3.03 3.20 1.15
N ARG A 51 -3.43 2.02 1.64
CA ARG A 51 -2.59 0.81 1.57
C ARG A 51 -2.38 0.36 0.13
N LEU A 52 -3.44 0.40 -0.69
CA LEU A 52 -3.35 0.14 -2.12
C LEU A 52 -2.44 1.16 -2.83
N LYS A 53 -2.54 2.44 -2.52
CA LYS A 53 -1.66 3.48 -3.09
C LYS A 53 -0.20 3.26 -2.71
N ALA A 54 0.06 2.81 -1.49
CA ALA A 54 1.41 2.44 -1.07
C ALA A 54 1.97 1.25 -1.84
N LEU A 55 1.13 0.36 -2.39
CA LEU A 55 1.57 -0.72 -3.28
C LEU A 55 1.59 -0.33 -4.77
N ALA A 56 0.82 0.67 -5.19
CA ALA A 56 0.66 1.08 -6.59
C ALA A 56 1.89 1.82 -7.18
N ASP A 57 3.05 1.18 -7.12
CA ASP A 57 4.33 1.63 -7.69
C ASP A 57 5.22 0.41 -7.96
N PRO A 58 5.79 0.28 -9.18
CA PRO A 58 6.56 -0.90 -9.55
C PRO A 58 7.79 -1.17 -8.66
N ALA A 59 8.47 -0.12 -8.19
CA ALA A 59 9.63 -0.30 -7.32
C ALA A 59 9.19 -0.80 -5.93
N ARG A 60 8.08 -0.29 -5.39
CA ARG A 60 7.52 -0.75 -4.11
C ARG A 60 7.06 -2.21 -4.18
N VAL A 61 6.41 -2.61 -5.27
CA VAL A 61 6.04 -4.03 -5.48
C VAL A 61 7.28 -4.94 -5.50
N LYS A 62 8.34 -4.53 -6.23
CA LYS A 62 9.60 -5.29 -6.27
C LYS A 62 10.26 -5.39 -4.91
N LEU A 63 10.33 -4.31 -4.14
CA LEU A 63 10.89 -4.30 -2.79
C LEU A 63 10.14 -5.27 -1.87
N VAL A 64 8.80 -5.23 -1.87
CA VAL A 64 7.97 -6.16 -1.09
C VAL A 64 8.21 -7.61 -1.54
N SER A 65 8.27 -7.87 -2.84
CA SER A 65 8.57 -9.20 -3.38
C SER A 65 9.94 -9.72 -2.93
N LEU A 66 10.98 -8.87 -2.93
CA LEU A 66 12.32 -9.22 -2.48
C LEU A 66 12.34 -9.55 -0.99
N LEU A 67 11.66 -8.73 -0.17
CA LEU A 67 11.55 -8.95 1.26
C LEU A 67 10.94 -10.33 1.57
N PHE A 68 9.79 -10.68 0.95
CA PHE A 68 9.17 -11.99 1.14
C PHE A 68 9.95 -13.18 0.59
N SER A 69 10.84 -12.96 -0.39
CA SER A 69 11.63 -14.03 -1.00
C SER A 69 12.99 -14.23 -0.33
N SER A 70 13.36 -13.36 0.61
CA SER A 70 14.62 -13.47 1.35
C SER A 70 14.52 -14.54 2.45
N PRO A 71 15.61 -15.28 2.74
CA PRO A 71 15.58 -16.43 3.67
C PRO A 71 15.03 -16.10 5.06
N ASP A 72 15.38 -14.91 5.58
CA ASP A 72 14.96 -14.44 6.90
C ASP A 72 13.83 -13.42 6.83
N GLU A 73 13.17 -13.25 5.68
CA GLU A 73 12.20 -12.16 5.41
C GLU A 73 12.73 -10.77 5.83
N GLU A 74 14.02 -10.53 5.60
CA GLU A 74 14.70 -9.33 6.04
C GLU A 74 15.87 -8.98 5.13
N LEU A 75 15.98 -7.70 4.77
CA LEU A 75 17.10 -7.15 3.99
C LEU A 75 17.45 -5.74 4.47
N CYS A 76 18.73 -5.36 4.35
CA CYS A 76 19.14 -3.99 4.66
C CYS A 76 18.86 -3.03 3.47
N SER A 77 18.79 -1.72 3.75
CA SER A 77 18.55 -0.70 2.71
C SER A 77 19.52 -0.79 1.52
N GLY A 78 20.80 -1.08 1.79
CA GLY A 78 21.84 -1.18 0.77
C GLY A 78 21.62 -2.38 -0.16
N ASP A 79 21.36 -3.56 0.40
CA ASP A 79 21.09 -4.77 -0.38
C ASP A 79 19.84 -4.60 -1.26
N LEU A 80 18.80 -3.98 -0.72
CA LEU A 80 17.58 -3.66 -1.47
C LEU A 80 17.88 -2.69 -2.63
N ALA A 81 18.68 -1.65 -2.39
CA ALA A 81 19.09 -0.67 -3.40
C ALA A 81 19.85 -1.33 -4.56
N VAL A 82 20.81 -2.20 -4.26
CA VAL A 82 21.54 -2.98 -5.25
C VAL A 82 20.60 -3.88 -6.04
N ALA A 83 19.71 -4.62 -5.37
CA ALA A 83 18.81 -5.58 -6.00
C ALA A 83 17.81 -4.94 -6.99
N VAL A 84 17.35 -3.72 -6.72
CA VAL A 84 16.40 -3.01 -7.60
C VAL A 84 17.08 -2.00 -8.54
N GLY A 85 18.40 -1.82 -8.45
CA GLY A 85 19.16 -0.89 -9.28
C GLY A 85 18.82 0.58 -9.04
N LEU A 86 18.51 0.96 -7.80
CA LEU A 86 18.15 2.33 -7.40
C LEU A 86 19.12 2.86 -6.35
N SER A 87 19.11 4.18 -6.12
CA SER A 87 19.87 4.77 -5.02
C SER A 87 19.28 4.39 -3.66
N GLU A 88 20.11 4.33 -2.61
CA GLU A 88 19.65 4.11 -1.23
C GLU A 88 18.65 5.18 -0.75
N SER A 89 18.81 6.43 -1.21
CA SER A 89 17.88 7.52 -0.91
C SER A 89 16.49 7.25 -1.51
N THR A 90 16.45 6.81 -2.77
CA THR A 90 15.22 6.44 -3.47
C THR A 90 14.55 5.24 -2.78
N VAL A 91 15.31 4.19 -2.47
CA VAL A 91 14.79 3.01 -1.74
C VAL A 91 14.28 3.38 -0.35
N SER A 92 15.00 4.22 0.38
CA SER A 92 14.55 4.72 1.69
C SER A 92 13.23 5.50 1.59
N HIS A 93 13.05 6.29 0.55
CA HIS A 93 11.78 6.97 0.28
C HIS A 93 10.64 5.97 0.04
N HIS A 94 10.87 4.95 -0.80
CA HIS A 94 9.90 3.89 -1.05
C HIS A 94 9.54 3.08 0.21
N LEU A 95 10.54 2.71 1.01
CA LEU A 95 10.36 1.99 2.27
C LEU A 95 9.64 2.83 3.32
N SER A 96 9.86 4.15 3.34
CA SER A 96 9.11 5.06 4.21
C SER A 96 7.60 5.07 3.87
N HIS A 97 7.24 5.07 2.58
CA HIS A 97 5.83 4.96 2.16
C HIS A 97 5.22 3.61 2.56
N LEU A 98 5.93 2.51 2.34
CA LEU A 98 5.46 1.18 2.75
C LEU A 98 5.31 1.07 4.27
N ARG A 99 6.26 1.63 5.04
CA ARG A 99 6.22 1.61 6.51
C ARG A 99 5.05 2.41 7.04
N ARG A 100 4.81 3.60 6.50
CA ARG A 100 3.66 4.45 6.84
C ARG A 100 2.32 3.78 6.51
N ALA A 101 2.29 2.88 5.54
CA ALA A 101 1.12 2.07 5.21
C ALA A 101 0.99 0.79 6.06
N GLY A 102 1.90 0.55 7.00
CA GLY A 102 1.90 -0.65 7.84
C GLY A 102 2.28 -1.94 7.10
N LEU A 103 2.86 -1.85 5.90
CA LEU A 103 3.17 -3.01 5.04
C LEU A 103 4.58 -3.57 5.29
N VAL A 104 5.46 -2.76 5.86
CA VAL A 104 6.82 -3.16 6.25
C VAL A 104 7.16 -2.55 7.60
N GLU A 105 8.07 -3.18 8.32
CA GLU A 105 8.70 -2.64 9.52
C GLU A 105 10.19 -2.40 9.27
N SER A 106 10.78 -1.49 10.05
CA SER A 106 12.19 -1.12 9.92
C SER A 106 12.86 -1.12 11.29
N ALA A 107 14.03 -1.75 11.39
CA ALA A 107 14.83 -1.80 12.61
C ALA A 107 16.27 -1.33 12.33
N ARG A 108 16.76 -0.35 13.10
CA ARG A 108 18.16 0.10 12.99
C ARG A 108 19.07 -0.82 13.81
N ARG A 109 20.12 -1.35 13.19
CA ARG A 109 21.13 -2.20 13.80
C ARG A 109 22.52 -1.69 13.42
N GLY A 110 23.14 -0.93 14.33
CA GLY A 110 24.39 -0.22 14.05
C GLY A 110 24.20 0.88 12.99
N MET A 111 25.03 0.83 11.93
CA MET A 111 24.91 1.74 10.79
C MET A 111 23.82 1.37 9.79
N ASN A 112 23.31 0.13 9.83
CA ASN A 112 22.36 -0.37 8.83
C ASN A 112 20.92 -0.28 9.35
N VAL A 113 19.98 -0.09 8.43
CA VAL A 113 18.54 -0.24 8.69
C VAL A 113 18.06 -1.47 7.94
N TYR A 114 17.48 -2.40 8.68
CA TYR A 114 16.89 -3.64 8.15
C TYR A 114 15.39 -3.47 8.04
N HIS A 115 14.81 -4.08 7.02
CA HIS A 115 13.38 -4.00 6.74
C HIS A 115 12.80 -5.40 6.64
N ARG A 116 11.61 -5.61 7.21
CA ARG A 116 10.86 -6.86 7.13
C ARG A 116 9.46 -6.59 6.59
N PRO A 117 8.86 -7.48 5.79
CA PRO A 117 7.48 -7.34 5.38
C PRO A 117 6.54 -7.70 6.54
N ARG A 118 5.43 -6.98 6.67
CA ARG A 118 4.35 -7.35 7.61
C ARG A 118 3.35 -8.25 6.89
N ARG A 119 3.56 -9.56 7.01
CA ARG A 119 2.77 -10.58 6.31
C ARG A 119 1.29 -10.49 6.67
N GLU A 120 1.00 -10.30 7.95
CA GLU A 120 -0.33 -10.12 8.51
C GLU A 120 -1.07 -8.94 7.87
N SER A 121 -0.38 -7.82 7.61
CA SER A 121 -0.98 -6.64 6.97
C SER A 121 -1.41 -6.92 5.54
N LEU A 122 -0.60 -7.66 4.77
CA LEU A 122 -0.94 -8.02 3.39
C LEU A 122 -2.04 -9.07 3.32
N VAL A 123 -2.02 -10.07 4.21
CA VAL A 123 -3.11 -11.05 4.30
C VAL A 123 -4.42 -10.34 4.64
N ALA A 124 -4.42 -9.42 5.60
CA ALA A 124 -5.61 -8.66 5.96
C ALA A 124 -6.13 -7.81 4.78
N LEU A 125 -5.23 -7.19 4.00
CA LEU A 125 -5.60 -6.46 2.79
C LEU A 125 -6.22 -7.39 1.73
N CYS A 126 -5.65 -8.58 1.52
CA CYS A 126 -6.23 -9.59 0.62
C CYS A 126 -7.62 -10.03 1.07
N THR A 127 -7.82 -10.31 2.36
CA THR A 127 -9.13 -10.68 2.93
C THR A 127 -10.16 -9.59 2.71
N VAL A 128 -9.79 -8.32 2.93
CA VAL A 128 -10.70 -7.19 2.72
C VAL A 128 -11.10 -7.06 1.25
N LEU A 129 -10.20 -7.36 0.33
CA LEU A 129 -10.44 -7.26 -1.12
C LEU A 129 -11.04 -8.53 -1.74
N ASP A 130 -11.20 -9.62 -0.97
CA ASP A 130 -11.74 -10.87 -1.49
C ASP A 130 -13.26 -10.75 -1.76
N PRO A 131 -13.69 -10.82 -3.03
CA PRO A 131 -15.10 -10.73 -3.39
C PRO A 131 -15.90 -11.98 -3.02
N ASN A 132 -15.23 -13.07 -2.61
CA ASN A 132 -15.87 -14.32 -2.22
C ASN A 132 -15.98 -14.49 -0.70
N CYS A 133 -15.48 -13.53 0.07
CA CYS A 133 -15.62 -13.57 1.52
C CYS A 133 -17.10 -13.48 1.92
N CYS A 134 -17.49 -14.19 2.98
CA CYS A 134 -18.85 -14.23 3.55
C CYS A 134 -19.96 -14.80 2.64
N ARG A 135 -19.62 -15.65 1.66
CA ARG A 135 -20.61 -16.47 0.96
C ARG A 135 -21.07 -17.67 1.79
#